data_AF-A0A925QTP2-F1
#
_entry.id   AF-A0A925QTP2-F1
#
_cell.length_a   1.000
_cell.length_b   1.000
_cell.length_c   1.000
_cell.angle_alpha   90.00
_cell.angle_beta   90.00
_cell.angle_gamma   90.00
#
_symmetry.space_group_name_H-M   'P 1'
#
loop_
_entity.id
_entity.type
_entity.pdbx_description
1 polymer ?
#
loop_
_entity_poly.entity_id
_entity_poly.type
_entity_poly.pdbx_seq_one_letter_code
_entity_poly.pdbx_strand_id
1 'polypeptide(L)' 'MNSSKSIRLSIIIPCFNDGQFLKEAVASVTACPDQIYEIIIVNDGSTDS' A
#
# COMPACT_ATOMS: atom_id res chain seq x y z
N MET A 1 16.33 -12.62 19.12
CA MET A 1 16.96 -12.30 17.83
C MET A 1 15.99 -11.41 17.06
N ASN A 2 16.27 -10.11 16.97
CA ASN A 2 15.43 -9.19 16.20
C ASN A 2 15.89 -9.24 14.74
N SER A 3 15.20 -9.99 13.91
CA SER A 3 15.42 -9.93 12.46
C SER A 3 14.70 -8.69 11.95
N SER A 4 15.43 -7.60 11.71
CA SER A 4 14.87 -6.46 10.98
C SER A 4 14.50 -6.94 9.59
N LYS A 5 13.20 -7.05 9.31
CA LYS A 5 12.72 -7.48 7.99
C LYS A 5 13.12 -6.42 6.97
N SER A 6 14.04 -6.77 6.08
CA SER A 6 14.49 -5.86 5.03
C SER A 6 13.36 -5.67 4.02
N ILE A 7 12.93 -4.42 3.87
CA ILE A 7 12.04 -4.01 2.79
C ILE A 7 12.85 -4.10 1.49
N ARG A 8 12.36 -4.87 0.51
CA ARG A 8 13.00 -5.09 -0.79
C ARG A 8 12.15 -4.59 -1.96
N LEU A 9 10.95 -4.11 -1.70
CA LEU A 9 9.99 -3.67 -2.69
C LEU A 9 9.17 -2.50 -2.12
N SER A 10 9.07 -1.41 -2.86
CA SER A 10 8.18 -0.29 -2.53
C SER A 10 7.03 -0.28 -3.53
N ILE A 11 5.80 -0.30 -3.01
CA ILE A 11 4.57 -0.30 -3.81
C ILE A 11 3.92 1.07 -3.64
N ILE A 12 3.85 1.83 -4.72
CA ILE A 12 3.31 3.19 -4.70
C ILE A 12 1.90 3.14 -5.30
N ILE A 13 0.91 3.56 -4.52
CA ILE A 13 -0.50 3.60 -4.92
C ILE A 13 -0.95 5.07 -4.95
N PRO A 14 -0.89 5.75 -6.11
CA PRO A 14 -1.53 7.04 -6.26
C PRO A 14 -3.05 6.88 -6.22
N CYS A 15 -3.74 7.81 -5.57
CA CYS A 15 -5.19 7.81 -5.43
C CYS A 15 -5.73 9.24 -5.58
N PHE A 16 -6.71 9.41 -6.48
CA PHE A 16 -7.49 10.63 -6.65
C PHE A 16 -8.95 10.29 -6.90
N ASN A 17 -9.82 10.62 -5.96
CA ASN A 17 -11.25 10.31 -5.97
C ASN A 17 -11.62 8.81 -6.10
N ASP A 18 -10.70 7.92 -5.71
CA ASP A 18 -10.83 6.45 -5.82
C ASP A 18 -10.81 5.75 -4.44
N GLY A 19 -11.26 6.44 -3.38
CA GLY A 19 -11.24 5.91 -2.00
C GLY A 19 -11.94 4.55 -1.86
N GLN A 20 -12.96 4.28 -2.67
CA GLN A 20 -13.68 3.00 -2.70
C GLN A 20 -12.79 1.81 -3.11
N PHE A 21 -11.81 2.02 -4.01
CA PHE A 21 -10.93 0.96 -4.52
C PHE A 21 -9.66 0.81 -3.68
N LEU A 22 -9.28 1.84 -2.92
CA LEU A 22 -8.07 1.86 -2.13
C LEU A 22 -7.99 0.69 -1.14
N LYS A 23 -9.12 0.33 -0.51
CA LYS A 23 -9.19 -0.81 0.43
C LYS A 23 -8.91 -2.13 -0.26
N GLU A 24 -9.47 -2.35 -1.45
CA GLU A 24 -9.24 -3.56 -2.24
C GLU A 24 -7.79 -3.63 -2.73
N ALA A 25 -7.24 -2.51 -3.21
CA ALA A 25 -5.85 -2.42 -3.65
C ALA A 25 -4.88 -2.78 -2.52
N VAL A 26 -5.06 -2.21 -1.32
CA VAL A 26 -4.25 -2.56 -0.15
C VAL A 26 -4.44 -4.03 0.24
N ALA A 27 -5.69 -4.52 0.25
CA ALA A 27 -5.99 -5.92 0.57
C ALA A 27 -5.25 -6.89 -0.36
N SER A 28 -5.20 -6.60 -1.66
CA SER A 28 -4.51 -7.41 -2.67
C SER A 28 -3.02 -7.57 -2.37
N VAL A 29 -2.36 -6.50 -1.91
CA VAL A 29 -0.94 -6.52 -1.55
C VAL A 29 -0.72 -7.21 -0.21
N THR A 30 -1.59 -6.94 0.78
CA THR A 30 -1.49 -7.56 2.12
C THR A 30 -1.73 -9.07 2.14
N ALA A 31 -2.38 -9.60 1.10
CA ALA A 31 -2.55 -11.05 0.92
C ALA A 31 -1.23 -11.77 0.55
N CYS A 32 -0.18 -11.05 0.16
CA CYS A 32 1.13 -11.65 -0.12
C CYS A 32 1.79 -12.16 1.18
N PRO A 33 2.21 -13.44 1.24
CA PRO A 33 2.70 -14.09 2.46
C PRO A 33 4.02 -13.51 2.99
N ASP A 34 4.88 -13.00 2.11
CA ASP A 34 6.15 -12.38 2.48
C ASP A 34 6.03 -10.85 2.47
N GLN A 35 5.79 -10.28 3.64
CA GLN A 35 5.74 -8.83 3.85
C GLN A 35 7.14 -8.18 3.85
N ILE A 36 7.87 -8.33 2.74
CA ILE A 36 9.15 -7.67 2.45
C ILE A 36 8.95 -6.40 1.62
N TYR A 37 7.78 -5.80 1.73
CA TYR A 37 7.38 -4.62 0.99
C TYR A 37 6.86 -3.52 1.91
N GLU A 38 6.92 -2.29 1.42
CA GLU A 38 6.20 -1.15 1.98
C GLU A 38 5.12 -0.69 0.99
N ILE A 39 4.02 -0.14 1.52
CA ILE A 39 2.96 0.45 0.73
C ILE A 39 2.96 1.96 1.01
N ILE A 40 3.12 2.76 -0.04
CA ILE A 40 3.09 4.21 0.02
C ILE A 40 1.85 4.67 -0.76
N ILE A 41 0.87 5.20 -0.03
CA ILE A 41 -0.35 5.76 -0.64
C ILE A 41 -0.10 7.25 -0.88
N VAL A 42 -0.22 7.69 -2.13
CA VAL A 42 -0.07 9.09 -2.50
C VAL A 42 -1.46 9.63 -2.83
N ASN A 43 -2.02 10.41 -1.92
CA ASN A 43 -3.23 11.18 -2.22
C ASN A 43 -2.85 12.35 -3.14
N ASP A 44 -3.34 12.33 -4.38
CA ASP A 44 -3.06 13.34 -5.40
C ASP A 44 -4.13 14.47 -5.43
N GLY A 45 -4.64 14.85 -4.25
CA GLY A 45 -5.62 15.93 -4.10
C GLY A 45 -7.08 15.49 -4.12
N SER A 46 -7.37 14.24 -3.74
CA SER A 46 -8.73 13.74 -3.53
C SER A 46 -9.60 14.70 -2.74
N THR A 47 -10.85 14.83 -3.18
CA THR A 47 -11.93 15.54 -2.47
C THR A 47 -13.01 14.59 -1.97
N ASP A 48 -12.89 13.30 -2.29
CA ASP A 48 -13.74 12.24 -1.79
C ASP A 48 -13.36 11.79 -0.37
N SER A 49 -14.20 10.99 0.28
CA SER A 49 -14.03 10.51 1.66
C SER A 49 -14.52 9.08 1.83
#